data_AF-A0A1L7LIL7-F1
#
_entry.id   AF-A0A1L7LIL7-F1
#
_cell.length_a   1.000
_cell.length_b   1.000
_cell.length_c   1.000
_cell.angle_alpha   90.00
_cell.angle_beta   90.00
_cell.angle_gamma   90.00
#
_symmetry.space_group_name_H-M   'P 1'
#
loop_
_entity.id
_entity.type
_entity.pdbx_description
1 polymer ?
#
loop_
_entity_poly.entity_id
_entity_poly.type
_entity_poly.pdbx_seq_one_letter_code
_entity_poly.pdbx_strand_id
1 'polypeptide(L)' 'MFYRYTGNQQFDLQINRLCFPFEGNEKVEADLKLIVPQLKDISSWNKIWKEFALMREAKGDYALAAAYFLEPVFIF' A
#
# COMPACT_ATOMS: atom_id res chain seq x y z
N MET A 1 8.55 9.12 -8.53
CA MET A 1 8.57 10.49 -7.92
C MET A 1 8.10 10.42 -6.46
N PHE A 2 8.33 11.42 -5.59
CA PHE A 2 7.76 11.41 -4.21
C PHE A 2 6.38 12.07 -4.19
N TYR A 3 5.37 11.31 -3.79
CA TYR A 3 3.97 11.73 -3.70
C TYR A 3 3.52 11.88 -2.24
N ARG A 4 2.69 12.87 -1.94
CA ARG A 4 2.07 13.04 -0.62
C ARG A 4 0.64 12.51 -0.67
N TYR A 5 0.30 11.57 0.21
CA TYR A 5 -0.98 10.85 0.19
C TYR A 5 -1.81 11.13 1.44
N THR A 6 -1.19 10.97 2.60
CA THR A 6 -1.87 10.91 3.90
C THR A 6 -1.63 12.17 4.73
N GLY A 7 -0.66 13.00 4.35
CA GLY A 7 -0.17 14.12 5.17
C GLY A 7 0.79 13.67 6.28
N ASN A 8 0.95 12.36 6.49
CA ASN A 8 1.98 11.78 7.34
C ASN A 8 3.19 11.40 6.48
N GLN A 9 4.32 12.09 6.66
CA GLN A 9 5.51 11.88 5.84
C GLN A 9 6.08 10.47 5.94
N GLN A 10 5.95 9.79 7.09
CA GLN A 10 6.44 8.42 7.26
C GLN A 10 5.60 7.45 6.43
N PHE A 11 4.28 7.57 6.47
CA PHE A 11 3.38 6.76 5.65
C PHE A 11 3.56 7.06 4.17
N ASP A 12 3.66 8.34 3.81
CA ASP A 12 3.89 8.73 2.43
C ASP A 12 5.20 8.12 1.90
N LEU A 13 6.30 8.13 2.67
CA LEU A 13 7.56 7.51 2.27
C LEU A 13 7.41 6.00 2.00
N GLN A 14 6.72 5.28 2.87
CA GLN A 14 6.47 3.84 2.72
C GLN A 14 5.63 3.56 1.46
N ILE A 15 4.50 4.27 1.30
CA ILE A 15 3.65 4.16 0.09
C ILE A 15 4.47 4.39 -1.18
N ASN A 16 5.32 5.43 -1.20
CA ASN A 16 6.16 5.69 -2.36
C ASN A 16 7.14 4.56 -2.66
N ARG A 17 7.80 4.00 -1.64
CA ARG A 17 8.74 2.88 -1.83
C ARG A 17 8.03 1.64 -2.37
N LEU A 18 6.87 1.33 -1.79
CA LEU A 18 6.07 0.18 -2.16
C LEU A 18 5.55 0.28 -3.60
N CYS A 19 5.06 1.46 -4.00
CA CYS A 19 4.43 1.66 -5.29
C CYS A 19 5.41 2.00 -6.41
N PHE A 20 6.66 2.36 -6.09
CA PHE A 20 7.68 2.72 -7.09
C PHE A 20 7.92 1.64 -8.16
N PRO A 21 8.05 0.34 -7.82
CA PRO A 21 8.18 -0.74 -8.82
C PRO A 21 6.94 -0.90 -9.71
N PHE A 22 5.82 -0.30 -9.34
CA PHE A 22 4.53 -0.40 -10.02
C PHE A 22 4.04 0.96 -10.53
N GLU A 23 4.93 1.94 -10.73
CA GLU A 23 4.58 3.24 -11.26
C GLU A 23 3.90 3.09 -12.64
N GLY A 24 2.72 3.72 -12.81
CA GLY A 24 1.87 3.56 -14.00
C GLY A 24 0.97 2.31 -14.01
N ASN A 25 0.97 1.50 -12.96
CA ASN A 25 0.06 0.36 -12.85
C ASN A 25 -1.33 0.82 -12.38
N GLU A 26 -2.32 0.77 -13.27
CA GLU A 26 -3.71 1.18 -13.00
C GLU A 26 -4.32 0.47 -11.78
N LYS A 27 -3.94 -0.80 -11.53
CA LYS A 27 -4.43 -1.56 -10.38
C LYS A 27 -3.93 -1.00 -9.05
N VAL A 28 -2.69 -0.50 -9.03
CA VAL A 28 -2.08 0.10 -7.83
C VAL A 28 -2.67 1.47 -7.59
N GLU A 29 -2.86 2.28 -8.64
CA GLU A 29 -3.52 3.58 -8.51
C GLU A 29 -4.96 3.46 -8.02
N ALA A 30 -5.70 2.45 -8.50
CA ALA A 30 -7.04 2.16 -8.02
C ALA A 30 -7.06 1.73 -6.55
N ASP A 31 -6.11 0.89 -6.13
CA ASP A 31 -5.99 0.46 -4.74
C ASP A 31 -5.62 1.63 -3.83
N LEU A 32 -4.67 2.48 -4.22
CA LEU A 32 -4.24 3.64 -3.43
C LEU A 32 -5.39 4.60 -3.13
N LYS A 33 -6.31 4.82 -4.09
CA LYS A 33 -7.52 5.64 -3.87
C LYS A 33 -8.42 5.09 -2.76
N LEU A 34 -8.39 3.77 -2.53
CA LEU A 34 -9.17 3.10 -1.49
C LEU A 34 -8.38 2.99 -0.18
N ILE A 35 -7.08 2.72 -0.25
CA ILE A 35 -6.20 2.52 0.91
C ILE A 35 -5.98 3.85 1.64
N VAL A 36 -5.53 4.88 0.93
CA VAL A 36 -5.05 6.15 1.51
C VAL A 36 -6.04 6.81 2.49
N PRO A 37 -7.35 6.95 2.18
CA PRO A 37 -8.30 7.60 3.09
C PRO A 37 -8.50 6.88 4.42
N GLN A 38 -8.12 5.60 4.49
CA GLN A 38 -8.35 4.76 5.65
C GLN A 38 -7.10 4.64 6.55
N LEU A 39 -5.94 5.11 6.09
CA LEU A 39 -4.67 5.07 6.83
C LEU A 39 -4.60 6.22 7.85
N LYS A 40 -5.10 5.98 9.08
CA LYS A 40 -5.15 6.98 10.16
C LYS A 40 -4.05 6.80 11.21
N ASP A 41 -3.62 5.56 11.40
CA ASP A 41 -2.67 5.13 12.42
C ASP A 41 -1.99 3.81 11.99
N ILE A 42 -1.06 3.32 12.79
CA ILE A 42 -0.32 2.08 12.51
C ILE A 42 -1.25 0.84 12.51
N SER A 43 -2.31 0.87 13.32
CA SER A 43 -3.27 -0.23 13.41
C SER A 43 -4.07 -0.39 12.11
N SER A 44 -4.61 0.72 11.61
CA SER A 44 -5.29 0.80 10.32
C SER A 44 -4.35 0.52 9.15
N TRP A 45 -3.08 0.93 9.23
CA TRP A 45 -2.06 0.57 8.25
C TRP A 45 -1.91 -0.95 8.08
N ASN A 46 -1.60 -1.65 9.17
CA ASN A 46 -1.36 -3.09 9.13
C ASN A 46 -2.59 -3.87 8.67
N LYS A 47 -3.77 -3.45 9.12
CA LYS A 47 -5.03 -4.08 8.73
C LYS A 47 -5.29 -3.95 7.23
N ILE A 48 -5.18 -2.74 6.69
CA ILE A 48 -5.65 -2.45 5.33
C ILE A 48 -4.70 -3.01 4.28
N TRP A 49 -3.39 -2.87 4.47
CA TRP A 49 -2.42 -3.47 3.56
C TRP A 49 -2.56 -5.00 3.50
N LYS A 50 -2.83 -5.64 4.65
CA LYS A 50 -3.10 -7.07 4.70
C LYS A 50 -4.39 -7.46 3.97
N GLU A 51 -5.47 -6.70 4.14
CA GLU A 51 -6.74 -6.94 3.43
C GLU A 51 -6.56 -6.82 1.91
N PHE A 52 -5.83 -5.80 1.45
CA PHE A 52 -5.53 -5.62 0.03
C PHE A 52 -4.57 -6.68 -0.51
N ALA A 53 -3.60 -7.14 0.28
CA ALA A 53 -2.71 -8.24 -0.08
C ALA A 53 -3.49 -9.53 -0.34
N LEU A 54 -4.38 -9.90 0.59
CA LEU A 54 -5.25 -11.07 0.45
C LEU A 54 -6.22 -10.94 -0.74
N MET A 55 -6.78 -9.75 -0.95
CA MET A 55 -7.66 -9.47 -2.10
C MET A 55 -6.91 -9.63 -3.43
N ARG A 56 -5.65 -9.19 -3.52
CA ARG A 56 -4.81 -9.33 -4.71
C ARG A 56 -4.36 -10.77 -4.93
N GLU A 57 -4.03 -11.49 -3.86
CA GLU A 57 -3.72 -12.92 -3.90
C GLU A 57 -4.90 -13.73 -4.47
N ALA A 58 -6.12 -13.47 -3.98
CA ALA A 58 -7.34 -14.12 -4.46
C ALA A 58 -7.64 -13.83 -5.94
N LYS A 59 -7.15 -12.71 -6.48
CA LYS A 59 -7.26 -12.33 -7.90
C LYS A 59 -6.11 -12.88 -8.77
N GLY A 60 -5.14 -13.59 -8.19
CA GLY A 60 -3.96 -14.09 -8.89
C GLY A 60 -2.86 -13.05 -9.11
N ASP A 61 -3.00 -11.86 -8.53
CA ASP A 61 -2.02 -10.76 -8.63
C ASP A 61 -0.88 -10.95 -7.59
N TYR A 62 -0.17 -12.09 -7.67
CA TYR A 62 0.77 -12.52 -6.62
C TYR A 62 1.93 -11.56 -6.35
N ALA A 63 2.45 -10.87 -7.39
CA ALA A 63 3.51 -9.88 -7.21
C ALA A 63 3.05 -8.66 -6.40
N LEU A 64 1.80 -8.21 -6.61
CA LEU A 64 1.19 -7.14 -5.83
C LEU A 64 0.85 -7.60 -4.42
N ALA A 65 0.32 -8.82 -4.29
CA ALA A 65 0.02 -9.40 -2.99
C ALA A 65 1.28 -9.50 -2.11
N ALA A 66 2.39 -10.00 -2.66
CA ALA A 66 3.66 -10.10 -1.95
C ALA A 66 4.20 -8.73 -1.52
N ALA A 67 4.12 -7.72 -2.40
CA ALA A 67 4.51 -6.35 -2.06
C ALA A 67 3.66 -5.82 -0.88
N TYR A 68 2.34 -6.00 -0.94
CA TYR A 68 1.43 -5.49 0.09
C TYR A 68 1.55 -6.24 1.43
N PHE A 69 2.00 -7.49 1.43
CA PHE A 69 2.30 -8.24 2.66
C PHE A 69 3.59 -7.80 3.36
N LEU A 70 4.60 -7.34 2.62
CA LEU A 70 5.89 -6.96 3.18
C LEU A 70 5.82 -5.64 3.95
N GLU A 71 4.95 -4.72 3.53
CA GLU A 71 4.96 -3.35 4.04
C GLU A 71 4.48 -3.14 5.49
N PRO A 72 3.45 -3.85 5.99
CA PRO A 72 3.07 -3.83 7.42
C PRO A 72 4.23 -4.11 8.38
N VAL A 73 5.28 -4.79 7.91
CA VAL A 73 6.39 -5.24 8.75
C VAL A 73 7.48 -4.17 8.91
N PHE A 74 7.55 -3.15 8.05
CA PHE A 74 8.68 -2.19 8.01
C PHE A 74 8.45 -0.85 8.72
N ILE A 75 7.30 -0.65 9.39
CA ILE A 75 7.10 0.53 10.26
C ILE A 75 7.70 0.23 11.64
N PHE A 76 8.96 0.62 11.83
CA PHE A 76 9.63 0.71 13.12
C PHE A 76 10.00 2.16 13.42
#